data_AF-A4YGK4-F1
#
_entry.id   AF-A4YGK4-F1
#
_cell.length_a   1.000
_cell.length_b   1.000
_cell.length_c   1.000
_cell.angle_alpha   90.00
_cell.angle_beta   90.00
_cell.angle_gamma   90.00
#
_symmetry.space_group_name_H-M   'P 1'
#
loop_
_entity.id
_entity.type
_entity.pdbx_description
1 polymer ?
#
loop_
_entity_poly.entity_id
_entity_poly.type
_entity_poly.pdbx_seq_one_letter_code
_entity_poly.pdbx_strand_id
1 'polypeptide(L)'
;MKWETPCEQAFNTVVPYLRVAIMRRLVERKVPVKRAAKLIGLSATSYEKRVKDESKLKSLLGNPDISDMIDGVVSRIISGERVEETTFCLLCSKSREVFGLPPCMI
;
A
#
# COMPACT_ATOMS: atom_id res chain seq x y z
N MET A 1 12.56 -17.37 18.76
CA MET A 1 11.28 -16.79 18.31
C MET A 1 11.42 -15.29 18.39
N LYS A 2 11.35 -14.55 17.27
CA LYS A 2 11.45 -13.09 17.30
C LYS A 2 10.07 -12.55 17.70
N TRP A 3 9.97 -11.93 18.86
CA TRP A 3 8.75 -11.22 19.24
C TRP A 3 8.68 -9.95 18.39
N GLU A 4 7.70 -9.90 17.49
CA GLU A 4 7.44 -8.74 16.64
C GLU A 4 6.03 -8.23 16.96
N THR A 5 5.91 -6.92 17.11
CA THR A 5 4.60 -6.27 17.23
C THR A 5 3.81 -6.43 15.92
N PRO A 6 2.48 -6.34 15.94
CA PRO A 6 1.67 -6.37 14.73
C PRO A 6 2.15 -5.35 13.68
N CYS A 7 2.54 -4.16 14.12
CA CYS A 7 3.05 -3.11 13.23
C CYS A 7 4.38 -3.50 12.57
N GLU A 8 5.32 -4.08 13.31
CA GLU A 8 6.61 -4.55 12.75
C GLU A 8 6.40 -5.68 11.73
N GLN A 9 5.50 -6.62 12.03
CA GLN A 9 5.13 -7.68 11.08
C GLN A 9 4.56 -7.08 9.79
N ALA A 10 3.61 -6.15 9.91
CA ALA A 10 3.00 -5.48 8.76
C ALA A 10 4.00 -4.63 7.97
N PHE A 11 4.96 -4.00 8.64
CA PHE A 11 5.99 -3.20 7.98
C PHE A 11 6.87 -4.04 7.03
N ASN A 12 7.10 -5.30 7.37
CA ASN A 12 7.91 -6.21 6.56
C ASN A 12 7.08 -6.97 5.50
N THR A 13 5.77 -7.12 5.72
CA THR A 13 4.93 -8.02 4.90
C THR A 13 3.82 -7.33 4.12
N VAL A 14 3.13 -6.34 4.69
CA VAL A 14 1.93 -5.70 4.11
C VAL A 14 2.26 -4.34 3.48
N VAL A 15 2.89 -3.44 4.25
CA VAL A 15 3.24 -2.07 3.83
C VAL A 15 4.06 -2.04 2.52
N PRO A 16 5.02 -2.95 2.29
CA PRO A 16 5.73 -3.10 1.03
C PRO A 16 4.84 -3.20 -0.21
N TYR A 17 3.76 -3.97 -0.12
CA TYR A 17 2.83 -4.20 -1.22
C TYR A 17 1.79 -3.09 -1.32
N LEU A 18 1.38 -2.50 -0.21
CA LEU A 18 0.52 -1.31 -0.22
C LEU A 18 1.18 -0.12 -0.93
N ARG A 19 2.46 0.13 -0.67
CA ARG A 19 3.21 1.18 -1.39
C ARG A 19 3.26 0.93 -2.90
N VAL A 20 3.43 -0.34 -3.30
CA VAL A 20 3.41 -0.73 -4.72
C VAL A 20 2.02 -0.57 -5.32
N ALA A 21 0.96 -0.93 -4.59
CA ALA A 21 -0.42 -0.79 -5.03
C ALA A 21 -0.81 0.69 -5.24
N ILE A 22 -0.48 1.55 -4.28
CA ILE A 22 -0.69 3.00 -4.38
C ILE A 22 0.11 3.56 -5.57
N MET A 23 1.38 3.16 -5.71
CA MET A 23 2.22 3.60 -6.83
C MET A 23 1.65 3.14 -8.19
N ARG A 24 1.15 1.91 -8.28
CA ARG A 24 0.50 1.40 -9.50
C ARG A 24 -0.72 2.23 -9.86
N ARG A 25 -1.61 2.51 -8.90
CA ARG A 25 -2.79 3.37 -9.10
C ARG A 25 -2.42 4.79 -9.52
N LEU A 26 -1.36 5.38 -8.95
CA LEU A 26 -0.83 6.68 -9.40
C LEU A 26 -0.39 6.63 -10.87
N VAL A 27 0.35 5.59 -11.26
CA VAL A 27 0.83 5.43 -12.65
C VAL A 27 -0.33 5.19 -13.62
N GLU A 28 -1.34 4.39 -13.23
CA GLU A 28 -2.58 4.19 -13.99
C GLU A 28 -3.32 5.51 -14.23
N ARG A 29 -3.24 6.46 -13.28
CA ARG A 29 -3.76 7.83 -13.40
C ARG A 29 -2.79 8.81 -14.08
N LYS A 30 -1.85 8.29 -14.88
CA LYS A 30 -0.86 9.07 -15.68
C LYS A 30 0.13 9.89 -14.85
N VAL A 31 0.29 9.62 -13.55
CA VAL A 31 1.37 10.23 -12.77
C VAL A 31 2.70 9.62 -13.21
N PRO A 32 3.71 10.41 -13.60
CA PRO A 32 5.00 9.86 -14.02
C PRO A 32 5.64 9.01 -12.91
N VAL A 33 6.19 7.85 -13.27
CA VAL A 33 6.80 6.88 -12.33
C VAL A 33 7.78 7.54 -11.37
N LYS A 34 8.63 8.44 -11.88
CA LYS A 34 9.61 9.19 -11.06
C LYS A 34 8.94 10.10 -10.02
N ARG A 35 7.82 10.72 -10.37
CA ARG A 35 7.03 11.57 -9.46
C ARG A 35 6.30 10.71 -8.43
N ALA A 36 5.67 9.62 -8.85
CA ALA A 36 4.98 8.68 -7.96
C ALA A 36 5.96 8.06 -6.94
N ALA A 37 7.15 7.64 -7.38
CA ALA A 37 8.22 7.12 -6.53
C ALA A 37 8.60 8.12 -5.43
N LYS A 38 8.75 9.41 -5.78
CA LYS A 38 9.06 10.48 -4.82
C LYS A 38 7.93 10.70 -3.81
N LEU A 39 6.68 10.66 -4.24
CA LEU A 39 5.51 10.86 -3.37
C LEU A 39 5.33 9.73 -2.35
N ILE A 40 5.63 8.49 -2.73
CA ILE A 40 5.41 7.30 -1.90
C ILE A 40 6.64 6.93 -1.05
N GLY A 41 7.82 7.48 -1.37
CA GLY A 41 9.07 7.09 -0.72
C GLY A 41 9.48 5.66 -1.08
N LEU A 42 9.19 5.22 -2.31
CA LEU A 42 9.59 3.93 -2.87
C LEU A 42 10.47 4.18 -4.09
N SER A 43 11.63 3.54 -4.18
CA SER A 43 12.46 3.66 -5.37
C SER A 43 11.78 3.01 -6.58
N ALA A 44 11.99 3.56 -7.77
CA ALA A 44 11.44 3.01 -9.01
C ALA A 44 11.88 1.55 -9.24
N THR A 45 13.12 1.20 -8.85
CA THR A 45 13.64 -0.16 -8.94
C THR A 45 12.95 -1.14 -8.00
N SER A 46 12.58 -0.71 -6.79
CA SER A 46 11.80 -1.53 -5.86
C SER A 46 10.37 -1.75 -6.35
N TYR A 47 9.78 -0.75 -7.02
CA TYR A 47 8.48 -0.89 -7.68
C TYR A 47 8.53 -1.93 -8.79
N GLU A 48 9.48 -1.81 -9.72
CA GLU A 48 9.61 -2.74 -10.86
C GLU A 48 9.86 -4.20 -10.43
N LYS A 49 10.62 -4.40 -9.34
CA LYS A 49 10.85 -5.75 -8.79
C LYS A 49 9.57 -6.36 -8.20
N ARG A 50 8.75 -5.55 -7.52
CA ARG A 50 7.56 -6.02 -6.79
C ARG A 50 6.29 -6.05 -7.62
N VAL A 51 6.21 -5.26 -8.69
CA VAL A 51 5.07 -5.34 -9.62
C VAL A 51 5.02 -6.70 -10.33
N LYS A 52 6.17 -7.38 -10.43
CA LYS A 52 6.29 -8.75 -10.96
C LYS A 52 5.80 -9.83 -9.98
N ASP A 53 5.72 -9.52 -8.69
CA ASP A 53 5.11 -10.40 -7.68
C ASP A 53 3.59 -10.20 -7.67
N GLU A 54 2.96 -10.62 -8.77
CA GLU A 54 1.58 -10.26 -9.11
C GLU A 54 0.55 -10.82 -8.14
N SER A 55 0.81 -11.94 -7.48
CA SER A 55 -0.23 -12.68 -6.73
C SER A 55 -0.82 -11.86 -5.58
N LYS A 56 0.03 -11.39 -4.66
CA LYS A 56 -0.39 -10.60 -3.49
C LYS A 56 -0.90 -9.21 -3.87
N LEU A 57 -0.28 -8.61 -4.89
CA LEU A 57 -0.73 -7.33 -5.41
C LEU A 57 -2.12 -7.44 -6.05
N LYS A 58 -2.38 -8.52 -6.81
CA LYS A 58 -3.71 -8.82 -7.36
C LYS A 58 -4.73 -9.08 -6.26
N SER A 59 -4.36 -9.80 -5.19
CA SER A 59 -5.27 -10.02 -4.06
C SER A 59 -5.66 -8.72 -3.35
N LEU A 60 -4.72 -7.78 -3.19
CA LEU A 60 -5.01 -6.46 -2.63
C LEU A 60 -5.94 -5.64 -3.52
N LEU A 61 -5.63 -5.57 -4.83
CA LEU A 61 -6.41 -4.79 -5.79
C LEU A 61 -7.74 -5.45 -6.16
N GLY A 62 -7.88 -6.76 -5.94
CA GLY A 62 -9.10 -7.54 -6.18
C GLY A 62 -10.08 -7.51 -5.02
N ASN A 63 -9.65 -7.11 -3.82
CA ASN A 63 -10.57 -6.85 -2.70
C ASN A 63 -11.20 -5.45 -2.88
N PRO A 64 -12.53 -5.34 -3.05
CA PRO A 64 -13.19 -4.06 -3.35
C PRO A 64 -12.94 -3.00 -2.28
N ASP A 65 -13.09 -3.35 -1.00
CA ASP A 65 -12.92 -2.42 0.12
C ASP A 65 -11.49 -1.85 0.16
N ILE A 66 -10.49 -2.73 0.02
CA ILE A 66 -9.08 -2.33 0.03
C ILE A 66 -8.75 -1.50 -1.21
N SER A 67 -9.26 -1.88 -2.39
CA SER A 67 -9.06 -1.12 -3.62
C SER A 67 -9.64 0.30 -3.49
N ASP A 68 -10.86 0.42 -2.98
CA ASP A 68 -11.52 1.72 -2.78
C ASP A 68 -10.76 2.60 -1.78
N MET A 69 -10.27 2.00 -0.68
CA MET A 69 -9.42 2.71 0.27
C MET A 69 -8.11 3.20 -0.36
N ILE A 70 -7.46 2.37 -1.20
CA ILE A 70 -6.26 2.76 -1.95
C ILE A 70 -6.59 3.91 -2.91
N ASP A 71 -7.69 3.81 -3.65
CA ASP A 71 -8.10 4.84 -4.60
C ASP A 71 -8.45 6.17 -3.90
N GLY A 72 -9.01 6.12 -2.70
CA GLY A 72 -9.20 7.30 -1.84
C GLY A 72 -7.88 7.96 -1.45
N VAL A 73 -6.90 7.17 -1.00
CA VAL A 73 -5.55 7.67 -0.67
C VAL A 73 -4.86 8.28 -1.89
N VAL A 74 -4.95 7.61 -3.04
CA VAL A 74 -4.37 8.08 -4.32
C VAL A 74 -4.99 9.41 -4.75
N SER A 75 -6.31 9.54 -4.67
CA SER A 75 -7.01 10.79 -4.98
C SER A 75 -6.51 11.94 -4.12
N ARG A 76 -6.41 11.74 -2.80
CA ARG A 76 -5.89 12.77 -1.86
C ARG A 76 -4.46 13.17 -2.19
N ILE A 77 -3.58 12.20 -2.48
CA ILE A 77 -2.19 12.46 -2.89
C ILE A 77 -2.14 13.31 -4.17
N ILE A 78 -2.97 13.00 -5.17
CA ILE A 78 -3.01 13.75 -6.43
C ILE A 78 -3.52 15.18 -6.21
N SER A 79 -4.55 15.35 -5.38
CA SER A 79 -5.12 16.66 -5.02
C SER A 79 -4.17 17.51 -4.16
N GLY A 80 -3.09 16.93 -3.64
CA GLY A 80 -2.17 17.62 -2.72
C GLY A 80 -2.72 17.75 -1.29
N GLU A 81 -3.79 17.01 -0.97
CA GLU A 81 -4.33 16.95 0.37
C GLU A 81 -3.40 16.16 1.30
N ARG A 82 -3.35 16.58 2.57
CA ARG A 82 -2.62 15.83 3.58
C ARG A 82 -3.34 14.51 3.85
N VAL A 83 -2.61 13.41 3.70
CA VAL A 83 -3.10 12.08 4.11
C VAL A 83 -2.67 11.84 5.56
N GLU A 84 -3.63 11.80 6.46
CA GLU A 84 -3.39 11.51 7.88
C GLU A 84 -2.79 10.11 8.06
N GLU A 85 -1.86 9.97 9.00
CA GLU A 85 -1.17 8.70 9.31
C GLU A 85 -2.16 7.58 9.66
N THR A 86 -3.24 7.93 10.35
CA THR A 86 -4.34 7.02 10.70
C THR A 86 -5.01 6.40 9.48
N THR A 87 -5.06 7.10 8.34
CA THR A 87 -5.60 6.56 7.07
C THR A 87 -4.76 5.37 6.61
N PHE A 88 -3.43 5.48 6.71
CA PHE A 88 -2.53 4.37 6.37
C PHE A 88 -2.62 3.23 7.38
N CYS A 89 -2.80 3.52 8.67
CA CYS A 89 -3.01 2.50 9.69
C CYS A 89 -4.28 1.68 9.44
N LEU A 90 -5.39 2.34 9.09
CA LEU A 90 -6.65 1.67 8.75
C LEU A 90 -6.50 0.79 7.50
N LEU A 91 -5.91 1.34 6.43
CA LEU A 91 -5.64 0.59 5.21
C LEU A 91 -4.73 -0.62 5.47
N CYS A 92 -3.67 -0.43 6.25
CA CYS A 92 -2.76 -1.49 6.65
C CYS A 92 -3.49 -2.57 7.44
N SER A 93 -4.28 -2.18 8.45
CA SER A 93 -5.04 -3.12 9.29
C SER A 93 -5.98 -3.97 8.46
N LYS A 94 -6.77 -3.35 7.57
CA LYS A 94 -7.69 -4.08 6.69
C LYS A 94 -6.96 -5.00 5.71
N SER A 95 -5.81 -4.57 5.23
CA SER A 95 -5.00 -5.34 4.28
C SER A 95 -4.35 -6.57 4.89
N ARG A 96 -4.19 -6.65 6.22
CA ARG A 96 -3.57 -7.81 6.91
C ARG A 96 -4.30 -9.12 6.65
N GLU A 97 -5.63 -9.08 6.48
CA GLU A 97 -6.45 -10.24 6.14
C GLU A 97 -5.98 -10.93 4.84
N VAL A 98 -5.57 -10.13 3.84
CA VAL A 98 -5.05 -10.63 2.55
C VAL A 98 -3.74 -11.39 2.70
N PHE A 99 -2.99 -11.12 3.77
CA PHE A 99 -1.71 -11.76 4.07
C PHE A 99 -1.83 -12.86 5.14
N GLY A 100 -3.06 -13.21 5.56
CA GLY A 100 -3.30 -14.21 6.61
C GLY A 100 -2.87 -13.74 8.00
N LEU A 101 -2.78 -12.42 8.22
CA LEU A 101 -2.42 -11.83 9.50
C LEU A 101 -3.66 -11.34 10.24
N PRO A 102 -3.71 -11.43 11.59
CA PRO A 102 -4.83 -10.90 12.37
C PRO A 102 -4.87 -9.37 12.27
N PRO A 103 -6.05 -8.73 12.23
CA PRO A 103 -6.15 -7.26 12.18
C PRO A 103 -5.50 -6.60 13.40
N CYS A 104 -5.12 -5.33 13.26
CA CYS A 104 -4.64 -4.57 14.41
C CYS A 104 -5.83 -4.22 15.31
N MET A 105 -5.69 -4.43 16.62
CA MET A 105 -6.59 -3.81 17.61
C MET A 105 -6.20 -2.33 17.70
N ILE A 106 -6.97 -1.48 17.01
CA ILE A 106 -6.78 -0.02 17.00
C ILE A 106 -7.64 0.57 18.10
#